data_AF-A0A534K0J8-F1
#
_entry.id   AF-A0A534K0J8-F1
#
_cell.length_a   1.000
_cell.length_b   1.000
_cell.length_c   1.000
_cell.angle_alpha   90.00
_cell.angle_beta   90.00
_cell.angle_gamma   90.00
#
_symmetry.space_group_name_H-M   'P 1'
#
loop_
_entity.id
_entity.type
_entity.pdbx_description
1 polymer ?
#
loop_
_entity_poly.entity_id
_entity_poly.type
_entity_poly.pdbx_seq_one_letter_code
_entity_poly.pdbx_strand_id
1 'polypeptide(L)'
;MARKEPDPIDTVLRIMRRRADVLALAILGLLLLLALPLWLVASPPEPYALAGVSVLFVFPVALFAVSRWGMRRMRVALDRIRPRIRDVGIGSFRGMVLVTDDHLFIQSLGTTTILSTFFASDGATCSPTARDGLRWTGPLRWTRETFIRSPGRGSGAAAKELSEIRTSCGAIFARADVLRYSARNPDPDPPSRMATVALSRFFAAPSFEWIVANTARVAAYLTGLAATPPDGPRG
;
A
#
# COMPACT_ATOMS: atom_id res chain seq x y z
N MET A 1 -27.29 -14.68 23.19
CA MET A 1 -26.40 -13.55 22.85
C MET A 1 -25.83 -13.80 21.46
N ALA A 2 -26.26 -13.05 20.43
CA ALA A 2 -25.66 -13.15 19.11
C ALA A 2 -24.19 -12.69 19.20
N ARG A 3 -23.25 -13.53 18.78
CA ARG A 3 -21.84 -13.14 18.64
C ARG A 3 -21.79 -11.99 17.64
N LYS A 4 -21.54 -10.77 18.11
CA LYS A 4 -21.32 -9.62 17.25
C LYS A 4 -20.14 -9.96 16.33
N GLU A 5 -20.40 -10.03 15.03
CA GLU A 5 -19.37 -10.36 14.05
C GLU A 5 -18.21 -9.36 14.22
N PRO A 6 -16.96 -9.83 14.33
CA PRO A 6 -15.84 -8.96 14.60
C PRO A 6 -15.67 -8.00 13.42
N ASP A 7 -15.50 -6.72 13.75
CA ASP A 7 -15.25 -5.66 12.77
C ASP A 7 -14.12 -6.06 11.80
N PRO A 8 -14.32 -5.97 10.47
CA PRO A 8 -13.31 -6.33 9.47
C PRO A 8 -12.00 -5.56 9.67
N ILE A 9 -12.06 -4.29 10.10
CA ILE A 9 -10.86 -3.49 10.41
C ILE A 9 -10.10 -4.12 11.59
N ASP A 10 -10.79 -4.52 12.64
CA ASP A 10 -10.18 -5.15 13.81
C ASP A 10 -9.54 -6.49 13.47
N THR A 11 -10.20 -7.26 12.62
CA THR A 11 -9.68 -8.56 12.14
C THR A 11 -8.38 -8.35 11.36
N VAL A 12 -8.35 -7.38 10.44
CA VAL A 12 -7.15 -7.06 9.66
C VAL A 12 -6.03 -6.53 10.55
N LEU A 13 -6.31 -5.60 11.45
CA LEU A 13 -5.32 -5.09 12.40
C LEU A 13 -4.74 -6.20 13.29
N ARG A 14 -5.58 -7.15 13.72
CA ARG A 14 -5.13 -8.31 14.51
C ARG A 14 -4.19 -9.21 13.71
N ILE A 15 -4.50 -9.49 12.45
CA ILE A 15 -3.64 -10.29 11.57
C ILE A 15 -2.33 -9.56 11.30
N MET A 16 -2.37 -8.25 11.00
CA MET A 16 -1.17 -7.44 10.78
C MET A 16 -0.27 -7.42 12.02
N ARG A 17 -0.85 -7.24 13.21
CA ARG A 17 -0.12 -7.32 14.48
C ARG A 17 0.55 -8.67 14.66
N ARG A 18 -0.18 -9.77 14.47
CA ARG A 18 0.37 -11.13 14.60
C ARG A 18 1.53 -11.34 13.63
N ARG A 19 1.44 -10.84 12.39
CA ARG A 19 2.53 -10.92 11.41
C ARG A 19 3.74 -10.08 11.79
N ALA A 20 3.53 -8.89 12.35
CA ALA A 20 4.61 -8.04 12.84
C ALA A 20 5.34 -8.69 14.03
N ASP A 21 4.59 -9.28 14.97
CA ASP A 21 5.15 -10.01 16.12
C ASP A 21 5.99 -11.22 15.65
N VAL A 22 5.49 -11.99 14.67
CA VAL A 22 6.24 -13.13 14.08
C VAL A 22 7.51 -12.65 13.36
N LEU A 23 7.44 -11.55 12.60
CA LEU A 23 8.61 -10.99 11.92
C LEU A 23 9.68 -10.51 12.93
N ALA A 24 9.25 -9.84 14.01
CA ALA A 24 10.16 -9.40 15.07
C ALA A 24 10.88 -10.59 15.73
N LEU A 25 10.16 -11.68 16.01
CA LEU A 25 10.75 -12.92 16.52
C LEU A 25 11.72 -13.57 15.53
N ALA A 26 11.40 -13.57 14.24
CA ALA A 26 12.28 -14.11 13.20
C ALA A 26 13.58 -13.29 13.06
N ILE A 27 13.48 -11.96 13.12
CA ILE A 27 14.66 -11.07 13.10
C ILE A 27 15.51 -11.31 14.35
N LEU A 28 14.89 -11.44 15.53
CA LEU A 28 15.60 -11.78 16.76
C LEU A 28 16.32 -13.12 16.64
N GLY A 29 15.64 -14.16 16.15
CA GLY A 29 16.24 -15.47 15.91
C GLY A 29 17.44 -15.42 14.95
N LEU A 30 17.33 -14.63 13.87
CA LEU A 30 18.42 -14.42 12.91
C LEU A 30 19.61 -13.68 13.55
N LEU A 31 19.34 -12.61 14.32
CA LEU A 31 20.38 -11.87 15.02
C LEU A 31 21.12 -12.76 16.03
N LEU A 32 20.39 -13.61 16.76
CA LEU A 32 20.98 -14.58 17.67
C LEU A 32 21.82 -15.61 16.90
N LEU A 33 21.31 -16.15 15.79
CA LEU A 33 22.04 -17.12 14.97
C LEU A 33 23.32 -16.55 14.35
N LEU A 34 23.37 -15.24 14.08
CA LEU A 34 24.57 -14.56 13.59
C LEU A 34 25.55 -14.19 14.72
N ALA A 35 25.04 -13.78 15.88
CA ALA A 35 25.86 -13.34 17.01
C ALA A 35 26.50 -14.51 17.77
N LEU A 36 25.76 -15.61 17.95
CA LEU A 36 26.21 -16.77 18.76
C LEU A 36 27.51 -17.40 18.23
N PRO A 37 27.67 -17.68 16.92
CA PRO A 37 28.91 -18.26 16.39
C PRO A 37 30.08 -17.29 16.47
N LEU A 38 29.85 -16.00 16.24
CA LEU A 38 30.89 -14.97 16.36
C LEU A 38 31.44 -14.88 17.79
N TRP A 39 30.55 -15.02 18.78
CA TRP A 39 30.90 -15.06 20.20
C TRP A 39 31.62 -16.34 20.62
N LEU A 40 31.31 -17.47 19.99
CA LEU A 40 31.94 -18.77 20.26
C LEU A 40 33.34 -18.89 19.64
N VAL A 41 33.59 -18.24 18.51
CA VAL A 41 34.88 -18.32 17.79
C VAL A 41 35.89 -17.27 18.26
N ALA A 42 35.43 -16.10 18.69
CA ALA A 42 36.29 -15.05 19.23
C ALA A 42 35.58 -14.38 20.42
N SER A 43 36.12 -14.53 21.63
CA SER A 43 35.61 -13.79 22.79
C SER A 43 35.77 -12.29 22.52
N PRO A 44 34.66 -11.53 22.37
CA PRO A 44 34.78 -10.11 22.12
C PRO A 44 35.44 -9.45 23.35
N PRO A 45 36.28 -8.42 23.16
CA PRO A 45 36.74 -7.60 24.28
C PRO A 45 35.53 -7.08 25.06
N GLU A 46 35.60 -7.02 26.40
CA GLU A 46 34.48 -6.69 27.30
C GLU A 46 33.52 -5.57 26.84
N PRO A 47 33.98 -4.41 26.33
CA PRO A 47 33.05 -3.36 25.87
C PRO A 47 32.17 -3.79 24.69
N TYR A 48 32.66 -4.65 23.81
CA TYR A 48 31.91 -5.15 22.65
C TYR A 48 30.94 -6.28 23.03
N ALA A 49 31.25 -7.06 24.08
CA ALA A 49 30.34 -8.06 24.61
C ALA A 49 29.10 -7.42 25.26
N LEU A 50 29.29 -6.38 26.09
CA LEU A 50 28.20 -5.61 26.69
C LEU A 50 27.36 -4.86 25.65
N ALA A 51 28.00 -4.28 24.63
CA ALA A 51 27.29 -3.64 23.52
C ALA A 51 26.48 -4.65 22.70
N GLY A 52 27.03 -5.83 22.40
CA GLY A 52 26.34 -6.89 21.67
C GLY A 52 25.11 -7.43 22.40
N VAL A 53 25.22 -7.66 23.71
CA VAL A 53 24.09 -8.06 24.58
C VAL A 53 23.04 -6.96 24.60
N SER A 54 23.46 -5.71 24.81
CA SER A 54 22.54 -4.58 24.82
C SER A 54 21.78 -4.46 23.50
N VAL A 55 22.42 -4.65 22.35
CA VAL A 55 21.73 -4.68 21.05
C VAL A 55 20.75 -5.84 20.97
N LEU A 56 21.12 -7.05 21.39
CA LEU A 56 20.24 -8.23 21.34
C LEU A 56 19.00 -8.12 22.24
N PHE A 57 19.05 -7.35 23.33
CA PHE A 57 17.91 -7.13 24.22
C PHE A 57 17.13 -5.83 23.91
N VAL A 58 17.82 -4.72 23.63
CA VAL A 58 17.20 -3.40 23.40
C VAL A 58 16.59 -3.33 22.01
N PHE A 59 17.24 -3.86 20.98
CA PHE A 59 16.73 -3.76 19.60
C PHE A 59 15.39 -4.45 19.40
N PRO A 60 15.16 -5.69 19.90
CA PRO A 60 13.84 -6.33 19.78
C PRO A 60 12.77 -5.58 20.58
N VAL A 61 13.07 -5.15 21.81
CA VAL A 61 12.13 -4.40 22.64
C VAL A 61 11.73 -3.09 21.95
N ALA A 62 12.69 -2.37 21.38
CA ALA A 62 12.45 -1.17 20.58
C ALA A 62 11.60 -1.49 19.34
N LEU A 63 11.90 -2.56 18.62
CA LEU A 63 11.13 -2.99 17.44
C LEU A 63 9.67 -3.31 17.79
N PHE A 64 9.43 -4.03 18.89
CA PHE A 64 8.09 -4.33 19.40
C PHE A 64 7.36 -3.05 19.84
N ALA A 65 8.03 -2.14 20.54
CA ALA A 65 7.46 -0.88 20.99
C ALA A 65 7.05 0.01 19.80
N VAL A 66 7.94 0.17 18.82
CA VAL A 66 7.69 0.93 17.58
C VAL A 66 6.56 0.31 16.78
N SER A 67 6.54 -1.03 16.63
CA SER A 67 5.46 -1.73 15.94
C SER A 67 4.10 -1.50 16.61
N ARG A 68 4.02 -1.62 17.94
CA ARG A 68 2.77 -1.40 18.69
C ARG A 68 2.30 0.04 18.62
N TRP A 69 3.22 0.99 18.71
CA TRP A 69 2.91 2.39 18.56
C TRP A 69 2.41 2.73 17.15
N GLY A 70 3.05 2.17 16.12
CA GLY A 70 2.61 2.26 14.73
C GLY A 70 1.20 1.69 14.53
N MET A 71 0.91 0.52 15.10
CA MET A 71 -0.42 -0.10 15.06
C MET A 71 -1.49 0.74 15.77
N ARG A 72 -1.17 1.34 16.93
CA ARG A 72 -2.08 2.26 17.63
C ARG A 72 -2.38 3.50 16.78
N ARG A 73 -1.35 4.13 16.22
CA ARG A 73 -1.53 5.28 15.31
C ARG A 73 -2.35 4.92 14.08
N MET A 74 -2.09 3.75 13.49
CA MET A 74 -2.85 3.27 12.34
C MET A 74 -4.31 3.04 12.70
N ARG A 75 -4.62 2.44 13.86
CA ARG A 75 -6.01 2.30 14.33
C ARG A 75 -6.69 3.66 14.48
N VAL A 76 -6.06 4.62 15.16
CA VAL A 76 -6.62 5.97 15.34
C VAL A 76 -6.91 6.64 13.99
N ALA A 77 -5.98 6.52 13.03
CA ALA A 77 -6.18 7.04 11.69
C ALA A 77 -7.35 6.35 10.98
N LEU A 78 -7.44 5.02 11.05
CA LEU A 78 -8.53 4.23 10.45
C LEU A 78 -9.89 4.56 11.06
N ASP A 79 -9.96 4.71 12.39
CA ASP A 79 -11.21 5.06 13.08
C ASP A 79 -11.76 6.41 12.60
N ARG A 80 -10.87 7.37 12.30
CA ARG A 80 -11.27 8.68 11.75
C ARG A 80 -11.83 8.60 10.34
N ILE A 81 -11.30 7.70 9.51
CA ILE A 81 -11.72 7.55 8.11
C ILE A 81 -12.74 6.43 7.89
N ARG A 82 -13.09 5.69 8.95
CA ARG A 82 -14.00 4.55 8.93
C ARG A 82 -15.30 4.79 8.18
N PRO A 83 -15.99 5.95 8.29
CA PRO A 83 -17.24 6.18 7.57
C PRO A 83 -17.10 6.13 6.04
N ARG A 84 -15.88 6.23 5.51
CA ARG A 84 -15.59 6.20 4.07
C ARG A 84 -15.03 4.87 3.59
N ILE A 85 -14.79 3.93 4.50
CA ILE A 85 -14.23 2.61 4.20
C ILE A 85 -15.40 1.65 4.01
N ARG A 86 -15.52 1.13 2.79
CA ARG A 86 -16.49 0.12 2.43
C ARG A 86 -16.02 -1.30 2.72
N ASP A 87 -14.76 -1.58 2.40
CA ASP A 87 -14.17 -2.92 2.55
C ASP A 87 -12.67 -2.84 2.85
N VAL A 88 -12.14 -3.87 3.49
CA VAL A 88 -10.74 -3.94 3.94
C VAL A 88 -10.17 -5.33 3.71
N GLY A 89 -8.93 -5.39 3.23
CA GLY A 89 -8.22 -6.63 3.00
C GLY A 89 -6.74 -6.56 3.40
N ILE A 90 -6.06 -7.70 3.19
CA ILE A 90 -4.61 -7.82 3.39
C ILE A 90 -3.98 -8.24 2.08
N GLY A 91 -3.11 -7.39 1.55
CA GLY A 91 -2.42 -7.66 0.30
C GLY A 91 -1.26 -8.64 0.42
N SER A 92 -0.81 -9.11 -0.75
CA SER A 92 0.25 -10.11 -0.89
C SER A 92 1.59 -9.69 -0.28
N PHE A 93 1.89 -8.39 -0.27
CA PHE A 93 3.10 -7.81 0.34
C PHE A 93 2.90 -7.32 1.79
N ARG A 94 1.95 -7.91 2.51
CA ARG A 94 1.66 -7.61 3.94
C ARG A 94 1.11 -6.20 4.23
N GLY A 95 0.78 -5.43 3.20
CA GLY A 95 0.11 -4.13 3.33
C GLY A 95 -1.40 -4.25 3.54
N MET A 96 -1.97 -3.29 4.26
CA MET A 96 -3.42 -3.11 4.31
C MET A 96 -3.94 -2.65 2.95
N VAL A 97 -5.11 -3.15 2.57
CA VAL A 97 -5.88 -2.67 1.43
C VAL A 97 -7.19 -2.09 1.95
N LEU A 98 -7.58 -0.95 1.41
CA LEU A 98 -8.85 -0.29 1.70
C LEU A 98 -9.61 -0.12 0.39
N VAL A 99 -10.92 -0.31 0.44
CA VAL A 99 -11.83 0.12 -0.62
C VAL A 99 -12.72 1.20 -0.04
N THR A 100 -12.77 2.35 -0.70
CA THR A 100 -13.62 3.46 -0.27
C THR A 100 -14.99 3.41 -0.92
N ASP A 101 -15.93 4.21 -0.41
CA ASP A 101 -17.28 4.31 -0.98
C ASP A 101 -17.26 4.78 -2.44
N ASP A 102 -16.32 5.66 -2.79
CA ASP A 102 -16.06 6.14 -4.16
C ASP A 102 -15.42 5.07 -5.09
N HIS A 103 -15.52 3.78 -4.72
CA HIS A 103 -14.98 2.63 -5.44
C HIS A 103 -13.45 2.62 -5.63
N LEU A 104 -12.73 3.49 -4.94
CA LEU A 104 -11.29 3.60 -5.02
C LEU A 104 -10.64 2.47 -4.21
N PHE A 105 -9.77 1.72 -4.88
CA PHE A 105 -8.96 0.68 -4.25
C PHE A 105 -7.61 1.28 -3.84
N ILE A 106 -7.32 1.26 -2.54
CA ILE A 106 -6.11 1.84 -1.96
C ILE A 106 -5.24 0.71 -1.40
N GLN A 107 -4.01 0.62 -1.88
CA GLN A 107 -3.03 -0.36 -1.43
C GLN A 107 -1.73 0.33 -1.04
N SER A 108 -1.24 0.06 0.18
CA SER A 108 0.08 0.51 0.59
C SER A 108 1.14 -0.58 0.37
N LEU A 109 2.21 -0.22 -0.31
CA LEU A 109 3.38 -1.04 -0.60
C LEU A 109 4.64 -0.29 -0.14
N GLY A 110 5.09 -0.60 1.07
CA GLY A 110 6.25 0.06 1.68
C GLY A 110 6.03 1.58 1.82
N THR A 111 6.82 2.36 1.09
CA THR A 111 6.75 3.84 1.09
C THR A 111 5.81 4.42 0.03
N THR A 112 5.13 3.56 -0.73
CA THR A 112 4.22 3.94 -1.82
C THR A 112 2.80 3.53 -1.49
N THR A 113 1.85 4.44 -1.70
CA THR A 113 0.42 4.11 -1.71
C THR A 113 -0.11 4.22 -3.13
N ILE A 114 -0.72 3.14 -3.61
CA ILE A 114 -1.34 3.05 -4.93
C ILE A 114 -2.84 3.17 -4.75
N LEU A 115 -3.44 4.08 -5.51
CA LEU A 115 -4.88 4.29 -5.59
C LEU A 115 -5.31 3.88 -6.99
N SER A 116 -6.31 3.01 -7.09
CA SER A 116 -6.73 2.42 -8.35
C SER A 116 -8.24 2.51 -8.53
N THR A 117 -8.65 2.82 -9.76
CA THR A 117 -10.04 2.70 -10.23
C THR A 117 -10.07 1.66 -11.36
N PHE A 118 -11.08 0.80 -11.34
CA PHE A 118 -11.26 -0.26 -12.33
C PHE A 118 -12.45 0.06 -13.22
N PHE A 119 -12.39 -0.33 -14.49
CA PHE A 119 -13.40 -0.02 -15.49
C PHE A 119 -13.82 -1.27 -16.24
N ALA A 120 -15.13 -1.42 -16.48
CA ALA A 120 -15.70 -2.45 -17.33
C ALA A 120 -15.45 -2.14 -18.82
N SER A 121 -15.83 -3.04 -19.72
CA SER A 121 -15.61 -2.88 -21.17
C SER A 121 -16.40 -1.72 -21.78
N ASP A 122 -17.54 -1.35 -21.17
CA ASP A 122 -18.37 -0.21 -21.54
C ASP A 122 -17.86 1.13 -20.97
N GLY A 123 -16.77 1.09 -20.20
CA GLY A 123 -16.19 2.27 -19.54
C GLY A 123 -16.80 2.60 -18.18
N ALA A 124 -17.80 1.86 -17.71
CA ALA A 124 -18.39 2.06 -16.39
C ALA A 124 -17.38 1.73 -15.28
N THR A 125 -17.39 2.50 -14.20
CA THR A 125 -16.55 2.23 -13.03
C THR A 125 -17.01 0.95 -12.33
N CYS A 126 -16.09 0.01 -12.14
CA CYS A 126 -16.33 -1.18 -11.35
C CYS A 126 -16.29 -0.87 -9.85
N SER A 127 -17.07 -1.61 -9.08
CA SER A 127 -17.13 -1.51 -7.63
C SER A 127 -16.48 -2.76 -6.98
N PRO A 128 -15.13 -2.80 -6.85
CA PRO A 128 -14.43 -3.99 -6.35
C PRO A 128 -14.65 -4.23 -4.86
N THR A 129 -14.72 -5.49 -4.44
CA THR A 129 -14.32 -5.82 -3.06
C THR A 129 -12.80 -5.77 -2.91
N ALA A 130 -12.28 -5.74 -1.68
CA ALA A 130 -10.84 -5.82 -1.43
C ALA A 130 -10.25 -7.11 -2.01
N ARG A 131 -11.02 -8.21 -1.99
CA ARG A 131 -10.65 -9.49 -2.59
C ARG A 131 -10.56 -9.41 -4.12
N ASP A 132 -11.54 -8.78 -4.77
CA ASP A 132 -11.53 -8.63 -6.23
C ASP A 132 -10.36 -7.77 -6.68
N GLY A 133 -10.16 -6.61 -6.04
CA GLY A 133 -9.04 -5.73 -6.36
C GLY A 133 -7.68 -6.40 -6.18
N LEU A 134 -7.51 -7.21 -5.12
CA LEU A 134 -6.27 -8.00 -4.92
C LEU A 134 -6.06 -9.09 -5.96
N ARG A 135 -7.14 -9.76 -6.39
CA ARG A 135 -7.07 -10.75 -7.46
C ARG A 135 -6.68 -10.10 -8.78
N TRP A 136 -7.33 -9.00 -9.13
CA TRP A 136 -7.11 -8.28 -10.39
C TRP A 136 -5.73 -7.63 -10.45
N THR A 137 -5.23 -7.07 -9.34
CA THR A 137 -3.90 -6.43 -9.27
C THR A 137 -2.72 -7.42 -9.18
N GLY A 138 -2.97 -8.72 -9.37
CA GLY A 138 -1.93 -9.74 -9.45
C GLY A 138 -0.85 -9.46 -10.52
N PRO A 139 0.34 -10.05 -10.37
CA PRO A 139 1.47 -9.80 -11.26
C PRO A 139 1.16 -10.22 -12.71
N LEU A 140 1.71 -9.48 -13.67
CA LEU A 140 1.64 -9.77 -15.11
C LEU A 140 0.22 -9.84 -15.71
N ARG A 141 -0.78 -9.25 -15.03
CA ARG A 141 -2.17 -9.19 -15.52
C ARG A 141 -2.47 -7.95 -16.38
N TRP A 142 -1.56 -6.99 -16.42
CA TRP A 142 -1.82 -5.65 -16.95
C TRP A 142 -0.73 -5.20 -17.92
N THR A 143 -1.14 -4.61 -19.03
CA THR A 143 -0.26 -3.92 -19.98
C THR A 143 -0.49 -2.42 -19.89
N ARG A 144 0.60 -1.63 -19.84
CA ARG A 144 0.51 -0.17 -19.70
C ARG A 144 0.21 0.49 -21.05
N GLU A 145 -0.82 1.32 -21.06
CA GLU A 145 -1.21 2.14 -22.21
C GLU A 145 -0.75 3.59 -22.05
N THR A 146 -0.85 4.14 -20.83
CA THR A 146 -0.48 5.53 -20.54
C THR A 146 0.42 5.63 -19.32
N PHE A 147 1.31 6.63 -19.30
CA PHE A 147 2.24 6.88 -18.21
C PHE A 147 2.48 8.39 -18.03
N ILE A 148 2.25 8.89 -16.81
CA ILE A 148 2.53 10.27 -16.39
C ILE A 148 3.31 10.24 -15.08
N ARG A 149 4.31 11.12 -14.91
CA ARG A 149 5.12 11.20 -13.69
C ARG A 149 5.24 12.64 -13.20
N SER A 150 5.15 12.85 -11.88
CA SER A 150 5.37 14.13 -11.21
C SER A 150 6.27 13.97 -9.96
N PRO A 151 7.31 14.79 -9.75
CA PRO A 151 7.83 15.76 -10.72
C PRO A 151 8.50 15.01 -11.90
N GLY A 152 8.54 15.65 -13.08
CA GLY A 152 9.23 15.11 -14.26
C GLY A 152 8.35 14.98 -15.50
N ARG A 153 8.32 13.77 -16.09
CA ARG A 153 7.78 13.50 -17.43
C ARG A 153 6.26 13.65 -17.49
N GLY A 154 5.82 14.69 -18.19
CA GLY A 154 4.42 14.95 -18.56
C GLY A 154 4.21 16.44 -18.79
N SER A 155 3.65 16.81 -19.94
CA SER A 155 3.18 18.17 -20.22
C SER A 155 1.65 18.15 -20.37
N GLY A 156 0.99 19.27 -20.08
CA GLY A 156 -0.47 19.41 -20.21
C GLY A 156 -1.26 19.25 -18.91
N ALA A 157 -2.59 19.35 -19.03
CA ALA A 157 -3.52 19.45 -17.91
C ALA A 157 -3.43 18.26 -16.94
N ALA A 158 -3.38 17.02 -17.47
CA ALA A 158 -3.30 15.82 -16.65
C ALA A 158 -2.01 15.73 -15.81
N ALA A 159 -0.89 16.25 -16.31
CA ALA A 159 0.37 16.30 -15.56
C ALA A 159 0.34 17.38 -14.46
N LYS A 160 -0.29 18.53 -14.75
CA LYS A 160 -0.51 19.60 -13.76
C LYS A 160 -1.42 19.10 -12.63
N GLU A 161 -2.53 18.47 -12.97
CA GLU A 161 -3.46 17.93 -11.99
C GLU A 161 -2.82 16.81 -11.14
N LEU A 162 -2.02 15.93 -11.75
CA LEU A 162 -1.24 14.94 -11.00
C LEU A 162 -0.27 15.59 -10.00
N SER A 163 0.34 16.73 -10.38
CA SER A 163 1.21 17.49 -9.47
C SER A 163 0.44 18.09 -8.29
N GLU A 164 -0.79 18.54 -8.51
CA GLU A 164 -1.66 19.05 -7.46
C GLU A 164 -2.16 17.93 -6.52
N ILE A 165 -2.52 16.76 -7.07
CA ILE A 165 -2.83 15.56 -6.30
C ILE A 165 -1.64 15.13 -5.44
N ARG A 166 -0.44 15.09 -6.04
CA ARG A 166 0.81 14.77 -5.34
C ARG A 166 1.01 15.68 -4.12
N THR A 167 0.88 16.99 -4.32
CA THR A 167 1.08 17.99 -3.25
C THR A 167 0.01 17.88 -2.17
N SER A 168 -1.27 17.78 -2.56
CA SER A 168 -2.41 17.70 -1.62
C SER A 168 -2.43 16.40 -0.81
N CYS A 169 -1.96 15.30 -1.38
CA CYS A 169 -1.77 14.04 -0.65
C CYS A 169 -0.43 13.98 0.09
N GLY A 170 0.39 15.03 0.02
CA GLY A 170 1.70 15.12 0.67
C GLY A 170 2.71 14.06 0.24
N ALA A 171 2.66 13.68 -1.03
CA ALA A 171 3.63 12.80 -1.67
C ALA A 171 4.80 13.62 -2.24
N ILE A 172 5.97 12.99 -2.36
CA ILE A 172 7.15 13.62 -2.99
C ILE A 172 7.17 13.27 -4.48
N PHE A 173 6.81 12.02 -4.78
CA PHE A 173 6.67 11.51 -6.13
C PHE A 173 5.24 11.03 -6.33
N ALA A 174 4.71 11.29 -7.52
CA ALA A 174 3.47 10.72 -8.01
C ALA A 174 3.68 10.17 -9.41
N ARG A 175 2.96 9.11 -9.73
CA ARG A 175 2.90 8.52 -11.05
C ARG A 175 1.47 8.13 -11.32
N ALA A 176 0.98 8.39 -12.53
CA ALA A 176 -0.30 7.90 -12.99
C ALA A 176 -0.13 6.97 -14.19
N ASP A 177 -0.95 5.92 -14.25
CA ASP A 177 -0.98 4.97 -15.34
C ASP A 177 -2.41 4.65 -15.74
N VAL A 178 -2.60 4.38 -17.03
CA VAL A 178 -3.76 3.63 -17.53
C VAL A 178 -3.23 2.30 -18.05
N LEU A 179 -3.88 1.24 -17.63
CA LEU A 179 -3.49 -0.14 -17.87
C LEU A 179 -4.67 -0.88 -18.48
N ARG A 180 -4.40 -1.74 -19.46
CA ARG A 180 -5.36 -2.67 -20.04
C ARG A 180 -5.15 -4.07 -19.49
N TYR A 181 -6.24 -4.75 -19.18
CA TYR A 181 -6.19 -6.13 -18.72
C TYR A 181 -5.73 -7.05 -19.84
N SER A 182 -4.73 -7.89 -19.56
CA SER A 182 -4.03 -8.70 -20.56
C SER A 182 -3.50 -10.02 -19.98
N ALA A 183 -4.16 -10.56 -18.96
CA ALA A 183 -3.77 -11.83 -18.35
C ALA A 183 -3.93 -13.00 -19.34
N ARG A 184 -2.97 -13.93 -19.36
CA ARG A 184 -3.03 -15.12 -20.24
C ARG A 184 -4.21 -16.04 -19.93
N ASN A 185 -4.53 -16.19 -18.64
CA ASN A 185 -5.72 -16.89 -18.16
C ASN A 185 -6.61 -15.84 -17.47
N PRO A 186 -7.61 -15.29 -18.16
CA PRO A 186 -8.46 -14.25 -17.60
C PRO A 186 -9.29 -14.79 -16.43
N ASP A 187 -9.50 -13.95 -15.42
CA ASP A 187 -10.48 -14.26 -14.37
C ASP A 187 -11.88 -14.22 -14.99
N PRO A 188 -12.90 -14.85 -14.37
CA PRO A 188 -14.29 -14.56 -14.72
C PRO A 188 -14.59 -13.08 -14.44
N ASP A 189 -15.14 -12.40 -15.45
CA ASP A 189 -15.51 -10.98 -15.46
C ASP A 189 -14.41 -10.02 -14.96
N PRO A 190 -13.26 -9.95 -15.65
CA PRO A 190 -12.22 -9.02 -15.27
C PRO A 190 -12.57 -7.59 -15.72
N PRO A 191 -12.12 -6.56 -14.99
CA PRO A 191 -12.13 -5.21 -15.51
C PRO A 191 -11.33 -5.14 -16.83
N SER A 192 -11.81 -4.35 -17.78
CA SER A 192 -11.14 -4.15 -19.07
C SER A 192 -9.91 -3.26 -18.92
N ARG A 193 -10.01 -2.23 -18.06
CA ARG A 193 -8.98 -1.22 -17.82
C ARG A 193 -8.87 -0.89 -16.33
N MET A 194 -7.70 -0.41 -15.95
CA MET A 194 -7.41 0.11 -14.62
C MET A 194 -6.63 1.40 -14.77
N ALA A 195 -7.06 2.45 -14.06
CA ALA A 195 -6.29 3.68 -13.92
C ALA A 195 -5.76 3.74 -12.50
N THR A 196 -4.48 4.12 -12.35
CA THR A 196 -3.82 4.12 -11.03
C THR A 196 -3.05 5.41 -10.80
N VAL A 197 -3.04 5.91 -9.56
CA VAL A 197 -2.07 6.87 -9.06
C VAL A 197 -1.23 6.21 -7.97
N ALA A 198 0.09 6.15 -8.18
CA ALA A 198 1.06 5.76 -7.15
C ALA A 198 1.66 7.01 -6.51
N LEU A 199 1.56 7.12 -5.20
CA LEU A 199 2.04 8.24 -4.37
C LEU A 199 3.14 7.74 -3.43
N SER A 200 4.35 8.31 -3.52
CA SER A 200 5.50 7.85 -2.74
C SER A 200 6.16 8.99 -1.95
N ARG A 201 6.72 8.66 -0.79
CA ARG A 201 7.73 9.50 -0.10
C ARG A 201 8.99 8.67 0.18
N PHE A 202 10.08 9.31 0.63
CA PHE A 202 11.37 8.64 0.81
C PHE A 202 11.40 7.61 1.95
N PHE A 203 10.77 7.91 3.09
CA PHE A 203 10.93 7.10 4.31
C PHE A 203 9.62 6.59 4.92
N ALA A 204 8.47 7.04 4.41
CA ALA A 204 7.16 6.62 4.89
C ALA A 204 6.11 6.77 3.78
N ALA A 205 5.10 5.91 3.74
CA ALA A 205 3.95 6.14 2.88
C ALA A 205 3.24 7.46 3.29
N PRO A 206 2.57 8.15 2.34
CA PRO A 206 1.72 9.28 2.69
C PRO A 206 0.63 8.85 3.69
N SER A 207 0.21 9.77 4.57
CA SER A 207 -0.78 9.43 5.61
C SER A 207 -2.13 9.07 4.98
N PHE A 208 -2.79 8.04 5.52
CA PHE A 208 -4.12 7.64 5.06
C PHE A 208 -5.14 8.77 5.17
N GLU A 209 -5.02 9.64 6.17
CA GLU A 209 -5.91 10.80 6.34
C GLU A 209 -5.82 11.76 5.15
N TRP A 210 -4.60 12.08 4.69
CA TRP A 210 -4.42 12.98 3.54
C TRP A 210 -4.89 12.33 2.23
N ILE A 211 -4.64 11.03 2.09
CA ILE A 211 -5.11 10.26 0.93
C ILE A 211 -6.64 10.23 0.88
N VAL A 212 -7.29 9.91 2.00
CA VAL A 212 -8.74 9.77 2.07
C VAL A 212 -9.45 11.10 1.86
N ALA A 213 -8.91 12.20 2.40
CA ALA A 213 -9.43 13.54 2.15
C ALA A 213 -9.49 13.90 0.65
N ASN A 214 -8.62 13.30 -0.16
CA ASN A 214 -8.51 13.59 -1.60
C ASN A 214 -9.07 12.46 -2.51
N THR A 215 -9.68 11.41 -1.95
CA THR A 215 -10.21 10.26 -2.70
C THR A 215 -11.13 10.63 -3.86
N ALA A 216 -12.10 11.51 -3.64
CA ALA A 216 -13.03 11.94 -4.69
C ALA A 216 -12.30 12.65 -5.84
N ARG A 217 -11.32 13.51 -5.50
CA ARG A 217 -10.47 14.19 -6.48
C ARG A 217 -9.62 13.20 -7.27
N VAL A 218 -9.02 12.22 -6.60
CA VAL A 218 -8.23 11.17 -7.26
C VAL A 218 -9.10 10.31 -8.15
N ALA A 219 -10.29 9.91 -7.70
CA ALA A 219 -11.24 9.13 -8.49
C ALA A 219 -11.68 9.87 -9.76
N ALA A 220 -11.98 11.17 -9.65
CA ALA A 220 -12.31 12.01 -10.80
C ALA A 220 -11.14 12.10 -11.80
N TYR A 221 -9.93 12.36 -11.31
CA TYR A 221 -8.72 12.38 -12.13
C TYR A 221 -8.49 11.05 -12.87
N LEU A 222 -8.61 9.92 -12.16
CA LEU A 222 -8.44 8.59 -12.74
C LEU A 222 -9.50 8.27 -13.79
N THR A 223 -10.74 8.71 -13.57
CA THR A 223 -11.84 8.55 -14.52
C THR A 223 -11.60 9.35 -15.79
N GLY A 224 -11.23 10.63 -15.66
CA GLY A 224 -10.87 11.48 -16.80
C GLY A 224 -9.66 10.94 -17.57
N LEU A 225 -8.65 10.44 -16.86
CA LEU A 225 -7.46 9.86 -17.46
C LEU A 225 -7.79 8.58 -18.26
N ALA A 226 -8.67 7.72 -17.73
CA ALA A 226 -9.10 6.51 -18.43
C ALA A 226 -9.98 6.79 -19.66
N ALA A 227 -10.79 7.85 -19.62
CA ALA A 227 -11.63 8.28 -20.73
C ALA A 227 -10.82 8.90 -21.89
N THR A 228 -9.58 9.33 -21.63
CA THR A 228 -8.71 9.88 -22.67
C THR A 228 -8.19 8.72 -23.53
N PRO A 229 -8.29 8.80 -24.88
CA PRO A 229 -7.66 7.82 -25.76
C PRO A 229 -6.16 7.72 -25.46
N PRO A 230 -5.53 6.54 -25.57
CA PRO A 230 -4.08 6.48 -25.51
C PRO A 230 -3.54 7.37 -26.62
N ASP A 231 -2.72 8.37 -26.27
CA ASP A 231 -1.86 9.04 -27.26
C ASP A 231 -1.19 7.92 -28.06
N GLY A 232 -1.34 7.97 -29.39
CA GLY A 232 -0.84 6.94 -30.30
C GLY A 232 0.63 6.56 -30.03
N PRO A 233 1.10 5.44 -30.58
CA PRO A 233 2.35 4.81 -30.19
C PRO A 233 3.49 5.82 -30.13
N ARG A 234 4.00 6.06 -28.92
CA ARG A 234 5.27 6.76 -28.72
C ARG A 234 6.35 5.70 -28.93
N GLY A 235 7.00 5.78 -30.09
CA GLY A 235 8.11 4.92 -30.49
C GLY A 235 9.29 4.91 -29.52
#